data_AF-A0A9P7MJD8-F1
#
_entry.id   AF-A0A9P7MJD8-F1
#
_cell.length_a   1.000
_cell.length_b   1.000
_cell.length_c   1.000
_cell.angle_alpha   90.00
_cell.angle_beta   90.00
_cell.angle_gamma   90.00
#
_symmetry.space_group_name_H-M   'P 1'
#
loop_
_entity.id
_entity.type
_entity.pdbx_description
1 polymer ?
#
loop_
_entity_poly.entity_id
_entity_poly.type
_entity_poly.pdbx_seq_one_letter_code
_entity_poly.pdbx_strand_id
1 'polypeptide(L)'
;MVKILSILIATLAAVSPLAQAGACTPGLIYCGHTLETYGYPGAQNLDTITLYSCQSDGSVKKLKKCSVGMFCIDGGGGNDDFCDFAL
;
A
#
# COMPACT_ATOMS: atom_id res chain seq x y z
N MET A 1 -41.89 36.97 -12.12
CA MET A 1 -41.23 35.78 -12.70
C MET A 1 -39.78 35.82 -12.26
N VAL A 2 -39.31 34.85 -11.48
CA VAL A 2 -37.91 34.76 -11.06
C VAL A 2 -37.44 33.34 -11.39
N LYS A 3 -36.49 33.23 -12.33
CA LYS A 3 -35.86 31.96 -12.71
C LYS A 3 -34.77 31.65 -11.70
N ILE A 4 -35.01 30.68 -10.82
CA ILE A 4 -33.97 30.16 -9.93
C ILE A 4 -33.34 28.98 -10.66
N LEU A 5 -32.26 29.27 -11.38
CA LEU A 5 -31.38 28.29 -12.00
C LEU A 5 -30.54 27.68 -10.86
N SER A 6 -31.09 26.71 -10.13
CA SER A 6 -30.35 26.06 -9.05
C SER A 6 -29.44 24.97 -9.59
N ILE A 7 -28.16 25.21 -9.33
CA ILE A 7 -26.95 24.48 -9.70
C ILE A 7 -27.03 23.04 -9.16
N LEU A 8 -26.92 22.06 -10.06
CA LEU A 8 -26.63 20.67 -9.71
C LEU A 8 -25.20 20.61 -9.15
N ILE A 9 -25.09 20.55 -7.82
CA ILE A 9 -23.82 20.21 -7.18
C ILE A 9 -23.66 18.69 -7.31
N ALA A 10 -22.98 18.26 -8.37
CA ALA A 10 -22.43 16.91 -8.43
C ALA A 10 -21.30 16.83 -7.40
N THR A 11 -21.62 16.39 -6.19
CA THR A 11 -20.61 15.99 -5.20
C THR A 11 -19.98 14.69 -5.66
N LEU A 12 -19.03 14.80 -6.60
CA LEU A 12 -18.06 13.74 -6.87
C LEU A 12 -16.84 14.00 -6.00
N ALA A 13 -16.87 13.45 -4.79
CA ALA A 13 -15.67 13.06 -4.08
C ALA A 13 -15.81 11.57 -3.77
N ALA A 14 -15.61 10.76 -4.82
CA ALA A 14 -15.23 9.38 -4.63
C ALA A 14 -13.81 9.39 -4.08
N VAL A 15 -13.66 9.08 -2.79
CA VAL A 15 -12.65 8.15 -2.29
C VAL A 15 -13.11 7.71 -0.92
N SER A 16 -13.58 6.48 -0.89
CA SER A 16 -13.93 5.67 0.27
C SER A 16 -12.94 5.91 1.41
N PRO A 17 -13.38 6.00 2.67
CA PRO A 17 -12.49 5.67 3.77
C PRO A 17 -12.28 4.16 3.72
N LEU A 18 -11.41 3.68 2.84
CA LEU A 18 -10.83 2.36 3.00
C LEU A 18 -9.73 2.49 4.05
N ALA A 19 -10.16 2.78 5.28
CA ALA A 19 -9.52 2.24 6.46
C ALA A 19 -9.81 0.73 6.47
N GLN A 20 -9.30 0.01 5.46
CA GLN A 20 -9.23 -1.44 5.51
C GLN A 20 -7.98 -1.78 6.31
N ALA A 21 -8.10 -1.64 7.63
CA ALA A 21 -7.30 -2.44 8.52
C ALA A 21 -7.54 -3.91 8.14
N GLY A 22 -6.55 -4.53 7.49
CA GLY A 22 -6.47 -5.98 7.35
C GLY A 22 -6.02 -6.55 6.00
N ALA A 23 -5.96 -5.77 4.91
CA ALA A 23 -5.37 -6.20 3.65
C ALA A 23 -4.42 -5.12 3.15
N CYS A 24 -3.24 -5.49 2.66
CA CYS A 24 -2.30 -4.53 2.10
C CYS A 24 -2.99 -3.74 0.98
N THR A 25 -2.55 -2.51 0.68
CA THR A 25 -3.24 -1.72 -0.36
C THR A 25 -2.93 -2.34 -1.72
N PRO A 26 -3.94 -2.82 -2.47
CA PRO A 26 -3.70 -3.42 -3.77
C PRO A 26 -2.98 -2.46 -4.71
N GLY A 27 -1.96 -2.98 -5.40
CA GLY A 27 -1.13 -2.18 -6.31
C GLY A 27 0.07 -1.50 -5.65
N LEU A 28 0.13 -1.44 -4.31
CA LEU A 28 1.34 -0.97 -3.61
C LEU A 28 2.36 -2.09 -3.41
N ILE A 29 3.60 -1.66 -3.24
CA ILE A 29 4.75 -2.49 -2.92
C ILE A 29 5.07 -2.33 -1.44
N TYR A 30 5.28 -3.45 -0.76
CA TYR A 30 5.64 -3.49 0.66
C TYR A 30 6.89 -4.32 0.88
N CYS A 31 7.68 -3.95 1.87
CA CYS A 31 8.73 -4.78 2.43
C CYS A 31 8.12 -5.95 3.19
N GLY A 32 8.84 -7.07 3.22
CA GLY A 32 8.46 -8.23 4.03
C GLY A 32 8.27 -7.86 5.50
N HIS A 33 9.17 -7.05 6.08
CA HIS A 33 9.07 -6.64 7.49
C HIS A 33 7.90 -5.66 7.74
N THR A 34 7.58 -4.77 6.79
CA THR A 34 6.37 -3.93 6.86
C THR A 34 5.13 -4.80 6.92
N LEU A 35 5.06 -5.81 6.04
CA LEU A 35 3.93 -6.73 6.01
C LEU A 35 3.80 -7.56 7.30
N GLU A 36 4.93 -7.99 7.86
CA GLU A 36 4.98 -8.73 9.12
C GLU A 36 4.55 -7.85 10.30
N THR A 37 5.03 -6.61 10.37
CA THR A 37 4.75 -5.65 11.45
C THR A 37 3.26 -5.33 11.55
N TYR A 38 2.57 -5.19 10.42
CA TYR A 38 1.13 -4.96 10.39
C TYR A 38 0.29 -6.26 10.47
N GLY A 39 0.93 -7.43 10.57
CA GLY A 39 0.25 -8.70 10.80
C GLY A 39 -0.56 -9.21 9.61
N TYR A 40 -0.13 -8.92 8.37
CA TYR A 40 -0.89 -9.37 7.20
C TYR A 40 -0.92 -10.91 7.06
N PRO A 41 -2.04 -11.50 6.63
CA PRO A 41 -2.12 -12.94 6.38
C PRO A 41 -1.07 -13.40 5.36
N GLY A 42 -0.25 -14.38 5.74
CA GLY A 42 0.83 -14.90 4.90
C GLY A 42 2.16 -14.14 5.04
N ALA A 43 2.22 -13.09 5.87
CA ALA A 43 3.44 -12.31 6.09
C ALA A 43 4.47 -12.99 6.99
N GLN A 44 4.05 -13.97 7.82
CA GLN A 44 4.87 -14.56 8.89
C GLN A 44 6.14 -15.29 8.41
N ASN A 45 6.24 -15.60 7.11
CA ASN A 45 7.38 -16.31 6.53
C ASN A 45 8.01 -15.54 5.36
N LEU A 46 7.76 -14.23 5.27
CA LEU A 46 8.36 -13.40 4.23
C LEU A 46 9.80 -13.03 4.58
N ASP A 47 10.61 -12.83 3.55
CA ASP A 47 11.97 -12.33 3.71
C ASP A 47 11.90 -10.83 3.98
N THR A 48 12.39 -10.40 5.14
CA THR A 48 12.24 -9.03 5.67
C THR A 48 12.82 -7.96 4.75
N ILE A 49 13.84 -8.31 3.95
CA ILE A 49 14.54 -7.43 3.02
C ILE A 49 14.09 -7.62 1.56
N THR A 50 12.94 -8.26 1.36
CA THR A 50 12.34 -8.47 0.04
C THR A 50 11.12 -7.57 -0.14
N LEU A 51 10.95 -7.03 -1.35
CA LEU A 51 9.78 -6.29 -1.78
C LEU A 51 8.72 -7.25 -2.34
N TYR A 52 7.48 -6.98 -1.97
CA TYR A 52 6.30 -7.76 -2.32
C TYR A 52 5.22 -6.83 -2.87
N SER A 53 4.61 -7.19 -3.98
CA SER A 53 3.45 -6.49 -4.54
C SER A 53 2.16 -7.02 -3.92
N CYS A 54 1.36 -6.13 -3.36
CA CYS A 54 0.03 -6.47 -2.90
C CYS A 54 -0.94 -6.63 -4.07
N GLN A 55 -1.62 -7.76 -4.13
CA GLN A 55 -2.59 -8.09 -5.16
C GLN A 55 -4.01 -7.70 -4.73
N SER A 56 -4.92 -7.60 -5.70
CA SER A 56 -6.33 -7.26 -5.47
C SER A 56 -7.11 -8.27 -4.63
N ASP A 57 -6.61 -9.50 -4.51
CA ASP A 57 -7.16 -10.56 -3.66
C ASP A 57 -6.60 -10.53 -2.22
N GLY A 58 -5.74 -9.56 -1.91
CA GLY A 58 -5.05 -9.43 -0.62
C GLY A 58 -3.82 -10.33 -0.46
N SER A 59 -3.49 -11.14 -1.47
CA SER A 59 -2.24 -11.90 -1.47
C SER A 59 -1.04 -11.00 -1.78
N VAL A 60 0.16 -11.48 -1.43
CA VAL A 60 1.40 -10.77 -1.69
C VAL A 60 2.29 -11.59 -2.62
N LYS A 61 2.77 -10.93 -3.68
CA LYS A 61 3.65 -11.55 -4.69
C LYS A 61 5.06 -11.03 -4.54
N LYS A 62 6.03 -11.93 -4.36
CA LYS A 62 7.46 -11.56 -4.32
C LYS A 62 7.88 -10.85 -5.61
N LEU A 63 8.48 -9.67 -5.49
CA LEU A 63 9.04 -8.91 -6.61
C LEU A 63 10.56 -9.09 -6.68
N LYS A 64 11.28 -8.54 -5.71
CA LYS A 64 12.75 -8.57 -5.67
C LYS A 64 13.27 -8.52 -4.25
N LYS A 65 14.39 -9.20 -4.02
CA LYS A 65 15.18 -9.07 -2.79
C LYS A 65 16.11 -7.87 -2.93
N CYS A 66 16.24 -7.04 -1.89
CA CYS A 66 17.19 -5.94 -1.90
C CYS A 66 18.63 -6.47 -1.99
N SER A 67 19.49 -5.75 -2.70
CA SER A 67 20.89 -6.14 -2.92
C SER A 67 21.68 -6.15 -1.61
N VAL A 68 22.83 -6.82 -1.62
CA VAL A 68 23.75 -6.82 -0.48
C VAL A 68 24.12 -5.39 -0.10
N GLY A 69 23.97 -5.04 1.18
CA GLY A 69 24.23 -3.70 1.71
C GLY A 69 23.04 -2.73 1.61
N MET A 70 21.94 -3.14 0.97
CA MET A 70 20.69 -2.37 0.94
C MET A 70 19.71 -2.91 1.98
N PHE A 71 18.88 -2.00 2.49
CA PHE A 71 17.76 -2.29 3.37
C PHE A 71 16.47 -2.09 2.59
N CYS A 72 15.44 -2.79 3.02
CA CYS A 72 14.09 -2.48 2.59
C CYS A 72 13.57 -1.39 3.53
N ILE A 73 13.08 -0.28 2.97
CA ILE A 73 12.65 0.91 3.70
C ILE A 73 11.14 1.08 3.51
N ASP A 74 10.42 1.25 4.62
CA ASP A 74 8.99 1.59 4.64
C ASP A 74 8.81 3.02 4.07
N GLY A 75 8.06 3.13 2.97
CA GLY A 75 7.76 4.41 2.32
C GLY A 75 6.70 5.24 3.05
N GLY A 76 6.08 4.68 4.09
CA GLY A 76 4.98 5.25 4.83
C GLY A 76 3.61 4.99 4.20
N GLY A 77 2.56 5.32 4.96
CA GLY A 77 1.18 5.05 4.56
C GLY A 77 0.81 5.63 3.20
N GLY A 78 0.45 4.75 2.26
CA GLY A 78 0.01 5.11 0.91
C GLY A 78 1.12 5.22 -0.13
N ASN A 79 2.38 4.96 0.24
CA ASN A 79 3.52 4.94 -0.68
C ASN A 79 4.07 3.52 -0.87
N ASP A 80 4.84 3.34 -1.94
CA ASP A 80 5.60 2.12 -2.17
C ASP A 80 6.84 2.06 -1.27
N ASP A 81 7.07 0.89 -0.70
CA ASP A 81 8.33 0.55 -0.06
C ASP A 81 9.43 0.34 -1.11
N PHE A 82 10.67 0.58 -0.72
CA PHE A 82 11.79 0.56 -1.66
C PHE A 82 13.07 0.00 -1.04
N CYS A 83 13.99 -0.42 -1.91
CA CYS A 83 15.33 -0.81 -1.48
C CYS A 83 16.23 0.42 -1.55
N ASP A 84 16.92 0.74 -0.45
CA ASP A 84 17.93 1.79 -0.44
C ASP A 84 19.10 1.43 0.49
N PHE A 85 20.22 2.13 0.36
CA PHE A 85 21.27 2.12 1.37
C PHE A 85 20.76 2.95 2.54
N ALA A 86 20.58 2.33 3.71
CA ALA A 86 20.25 3.09 4.92
C ALA A 86 21.42 4.04 5.21
N LEU A 87 21.14 5.35 5.19
CA LEU A 87 22.05 6.42 5.60
C LEU A 87 21.87 6.74 7.09
#